data_AF-A0A2H5XUG5-F1
#
_entry.id   AF-A0A2H5XUG5-F1
#
_cell.length_a   1.000
_cell.length_b   1.000
_cell.length_c   1.000
_cell.angle_alpha   90.00
_cell.angle_beta   90.00
_cell.angle_gamma   90.00
#
_symmetry.space_group_name_H-M   'P 1'
#
loop_
_entity.id
_entity.type
_entity.pdbx_description
1 polymer ?
#
loop_
_entity_poly.entity_id
_entity_poly.type
_entity_poly.pdbx_seq_one_letter_code
_entity_poly.pdbx_strand_id
1 'polypeptide(L)'
;MDAQRSPIRLTEYSHGAGCGCKLSPRVLEEILRGQTTSRRTHPELLVGNDTHDDAAVLDLGNGTGLVSTTDFFMPIVDDPYQFGRIASANAISDVYAMGGMPLLALGILGWPIEKLGPDVAAEVVRGSRDVCDEAGIPLAGGHSIDAPEPIYGLAVSGIVELPYLKRNSGAMPGDNVYLTKPLGIGVVTTAQKRGIARPKDVERAISWMTTLNRLGPILARTEGVTAMTDVTGFGLLGHLLEIARSSNVVIELEWDAVPVLPWTDAYIDMDAIPGGTRRNWFSYGQLVGLAQEFVLYESRKSRESPFDSRSLEEQWAVYKHILAIACDPQTSGGLLVCVSEEWEGTEAVEEIFRSYGLSELAFPIGKCYPREAGDPYVVLPVYLPDQHPREIER
;
A
#
# COMPACT_ATOMS: atom_id res chain seq x y z
N MET A 1 -41.85 -19.27 10.09
CA MET A 1 -40.84 -19.42 11.16
C MET A 1 -39.58 -18.76 10.62
N ASP A 2 -39.48 -17.44 10.77
CA ASP A 2 -38.25 -16.71 10.46
C ASP A 2 -37.26 -17.03 11.57
N ALA A 3 -36.41 -18.02 11.30
CA ALA A 3 -35.16 -18.11 12.04
C ALA A 3 -34.38 -16.85 11.68
N GLN A 4 -34.30 -15.90 12.62
CA GLN A 4 -33.31 -14.83 12.63
C GLN A 4 -31.94 -15.50 12.43
N ARG A 5 -31.50 -15.61 11.17
CA ARG A 5 -30.13 -15.98 10.85
C ARG A 5 -29.27 -14.86 11.41
N SER A 6 -28.38 -15.18 12.35
CA SER A 6 -27.34 -14.26 12.80
C SER A 6 -26.64 -13.66 11.57
N PRO A 7 -26.28 -12.36 11.60
CA PRO A 7 -25.62 -11.73 10.47
C PRO A 7 -24.33 -12.48 10.13
N ILE A 8 -24.17 -12.87 8.86
CA ILE A 8 -22.96 -13.55 8.37
C ILE A 8 -21.79 -12.58 8.45
N ARG A 9 -20.67 -13.03 9.02
CA ARG A 9 -19.43 -12.25 9.15
C ARG A 9 -18.36 -12.87 8.28
N LEU A 10 -18.02 -12.26 7.14
CA LEU A 10 -17.09 -12.86 6.19
C LEU A 10 -15.68 -13.12 6.77
N THR A 11 -15.24 -12.33 7.75
CA THR A 11 -13.90 -12.50 8.35
C THR A 11 -13.75 -13.81 9.13
N GLU A 12 -14.87 -14.45 9.54
CA GLU A 12 -14.88 -15.76 10.20
C GLU A 12 -14.57 -16.92 9.23
N TYR A 13 -14.62 -16.65 7.92
CA TYR A 13 -14.35 -17.62 6.85
C TYR A 13 -12.96 -17.43 6.22
N SER A 14 -12.11 -16.57 6.80
CA SER A 14 -10.74 -16.33 6.32
C SER A 14 -9.69 -16.57 7.41
N HIS A 15 -8.70 -17.40 7.11
CA HIS A 15 -7.52 -17.55 7.95
C HIS A 15 -6.58 -16.34 7.89
N GLY A 16 -6.70 -15.53 6.85
CA GLY A 16 -5.81 -14.40 6.57
C GLY A 16 -6.34 -13.03 6.99
N ALA A 17 -5.57 -11.99 6.66
CA ALA A 17 -5.87 -10.56 6.90
C ALA A 17 -5.61 -9.72 5.63
N GLY A 18 -6.36 -9.95 4.55
CA GLY A 18 -6.33 -9.09 3.34
C GLY A 18 -5.09 -9.21 2.48
N CYS A 19 -4.53 -8.07 2.03
CA CYS A 19 -3.22 -8.05 1.35
C CYS A 19 -2.10 -8.62 2.22
N GLY A 20 -2.29 -8.70 3.55
CA GLY A 20 -1.39 -9.42 4.45
C GLY A 20 -1.35 -10.94 4.22
N CYS A 21 -2.22 -11.50 3.38
CA CYS A 21 -2.22 -12.93 3.00
C CYS A 21 -1.21 -13.25 1.90
N LYS A 22 -0.52 -12.25 1.33
CA LYS A 22 0.52 -12.47 0.32
C LYS A 22 1.54 -13.50 0.83
N LEU A 23 1.98 -14.38 -0.08
CA LEU A 23 3.10 -15.28 0.18
C LEU A 23 4.31 -14.45 0.59
N SER A 24 5.12 -14.96 1.51
CA SER A 24 6.34 -14.24 1.87
C SER A 24 7.26 -14.11 0.64
N PRO A 25 8.02 -13.01 0.50
CA PRO A 25 8.94 -12.84 -0.63
C PRO A 25 9.87 -14.03 -0.83
N ARG A 26 10.33 -14.66 0.27
CA ARG A 26 11.14 -15.88 0.24
C ARG A 26 10.43 -17.07 -0.42
N VAL A 27 9.16 -17.33 -0.09
CA VAL A 27 8.39 -18.44 -0.68
C VAL A 27 8.13 -18.17 -2.16
N LEU A 28 7.82 -16.91 -2.52
CA LEU A 28 7.65 -16.52 -3.91
C LEU A 28 8.93 -16.69 -4.72
N GLU A 29 10.09 -16.30 -4.18
CA GLU A 29 11.40 -16.51 -4.80
C GLU A 29 11.66 -18.01 -5.02
N GLU A 30 11.37 -18.86 -4.03
CA GLU A 30 11.49 -20.32 -4.16
C GLU A 30 10.58 -20.88 -5.27
N ILE A 31 9.35 -20.38 -5.40
CA ILE A 31 8.39 -20.78 -6.46
C ILE A 31 8.90 -20.36 -7.85
N LEU A 32 9.39 -19.12 -7.97
CA LEU A 32 9.84 -18.54 -9.24
C LEU A 32 11.26 -18.97 -9.63
N ARG A 33 12.01 -19.60 -8.70
CA ARG A 33 13.39 -20.01 -8.92
C ARG A 33 13.50 -20.94 -10.14
N GLY A 34 14.26 -20.51 -11.14
CA GLY A 34 14.46 -21.25 -12.39
C GLY A 34 13.32 -21.13 -13.40
N GLN A 35 12.29 -20.33 -13.13
CA GLN A 35 11.16 -20.06 -14.03
C GLN A 35 11.22 -18.69 -14.71
N THR A 36 12.20 -17.84 -14.37
CA THR A 36 12.26 -16.42 -14.78
C THR A 36 12.85 -16.16 -16.17
N THR A 37 13.29 -17.19 -16.91
CA THR A 37 13.86 -17.01 -18.25
C THR A 37 12.89 -17.49 -19.33
N SER A 38 12.01 -16.60 -19.77
CA SER A 38 11.39 -16.77 -21.09
C SER A 38 12.50 -16.90 -22.14
N ARG A 39 12.37 -17.87 -23.05
CA ARG A 39 13.31 -18.03 -24.19
C ARG A 39 13.21 -16.88 -25.19
N ARG A 40 12.19 -16.02 -25.07
CA ARG A 40 11.94 -14.88 -25.94
C ARG A 40 11.92 -13.60 -25.11
N THR A 41 12.64 -12.60 -25.59
CA THR A 41 12.54 -11.24 -25.11
C THR A 41 11.32 -10.57 -25.73
N HIS A 42 10.66 -9.71 -24.96
CA HIS A 42 9.53 -8.88 -25.37
C HIS A 42 9.92 -7.42 -25.19
N PRO A 43 10.62 -6.79 -26.15
CA PRO A 43 11.07 -5.39 -26.03
C PRO A 43 9.94 -4.39 -25.78
N GLU A 44 8.73 -4.72 -26.23
CA GLU A 44 7.51 -3.96 -26.01
C GLU A 44 7.03 -3.97 -24.55
N LEU A 45 7.50 -4.91 -23.72
CA LEU A 45 7.17 -4.97 -22.29
C LEU A 45 8.06 -3.98 -21.52
N LEU A 46 7.56 -2.77 -21.33
CA LEU A 46 8.28 -1.65 -20.71
C LEU A 46 8.48 -1.85 -19.20
N VAL A 47 7.52 -2.50 -18.56
CA VAL A 47 7.51 -2.88 -17.14
C VAL A 47 6.99 -4.31 -17.07
N GLY A 48 7.78 -5.20 -16.48
CA GLY A 48 7.50 -6.62 -16.38
C GLY A 48 8.02 -7.18 -15.07
N ASN A 49 8.39 -8.46 -15.04
CA ASN A 49 8.81 -9.13 -13.81
C ASN A 49 10.20 -8.72 -13.30
N ASP A 50 10.98 -8.01 -14.12
CA ASP A 50 12.36 -7.63 -13.80
C ASP A 50 12.43 -6.46 -12.82
N THR A 51 11.36 -5.65 -12.75
CA THR A 51 11.18 -4.49 -11.88
C THR A 51 9.97 -4.74 -10.98
N HIS A 52 10.10 -4.52 -9.67
CA HIS A 52 9.01 -4.72 -8.70
C HIS A 52 8.04 -3.54 -8.74
N ASP A 53 7.52 -3.19 -9.93
CA ASP A 53 6.50 -2.14 -10.13
C ASP A 53 5.09 -2.73 -9.95
N ASP A 54 4.09 -1.85 -9.81
CA ASP A 54 2.72 -2.21 -9.43
C ASP A 54 1.94 -2.96 -10.52
N ALA A 55 2.29 -2.75 -11.80
CA ALA A 55 1.60 -3.39 -12.92
C ALA A 55 2.52 -3.65 -14.12
N ALA A 56 2.16 -4.63 -14.95
CA ALA A 56 2.82 -4.84 -16.22
C ALA A 56 2.40 -3.76 -17.23
N VAL A 57 3.35 -3.23 -18.00
CA VAL A 57 3.10 -2.20 -19.02
C VAL A 57 3.67 -2.63 -20.36
N LEU A 58 2.81 -2.71 -21.37
CA LEU A 58 3.15 -3.09 -22.75
C LEU A 58 2.98 -1.88 -23.69
N ASP A 59 4.02 -1.47 -24.40
CA ASP A 59 3.96 -0.44 -25.44
C ASP A 59 3.17 -0.95 -26.66
N LEU A 60 2.13 -0.20 -27.06
CA LEU A 60 1.30 -0.52 -28.23
C LEU A 60 1.88 0.03 -29.55
N GLY A 61 3.03 0.72 -29.50
CA GLY A 61 3.74 1.25 -30.66
C GLY A 61 3.18 2.57 -31.21
N ASN A 62 2.25 3.20 -30.49
CA ASN A 62 1.58 4.44 -30.88
C ASN A 62 1.69 5.55 -29.81
N GLY A 63 2.61 5.40 -28.85
CA GLY A 63 2.76 6.31 -27.70
C GLY A 63 1.83 6.01 -26.52
N THR A 64 1.03 4.94 -26.60
CA THR A 64 0.19 4.43 -25.51
C THR A 64 0.73 3.12 -24.96
N GLY A 65 0.81 2.99 -23.64
CA GLY A 65 1.06 1.74 -22.93
C GLY A 65 -0.24 1.11 -22.46
N LEU A 66 -0.39 -0.20 -22.65
CA LEU A 66 -1.40 -1.03 -21.99
C LEU A 66 -0.89 -1.38 -20.59
N VAL A 67 -1.65 -1.00 -19.57
CA VAL A 67 -1.39 -1.36 -18.18
C VAL A 67 -2.25 -2.57 -17.83
N SER A 68 -1.67 -3.62 -17.26
CA SER A 68 -2.39 -4.82 -16.85
C SER A 68 -1.95 -5.28 -15.47
N THR A 69 -2.92 -5.45 -14.57
CA THR A 69 -2.69 -5.91 -13.20
C THR A 69 -3.77 -6.90 -12.76
N THR A 70 -3.49 -7.64 -11.69
CA THR A 70 -4.45 -8.49 -11.00
C THR A 70 -4.15 -8.48 -9.52
N ASP A 71 -5.18 -8.24 -8.70
CA ASP A 71 -5.08 -8.47 -7.26
C ASP A 71 -6.40 -9.05 -6.73
N PHE A 72 -6.28 -9.98 -5.79
CA PHE A 72 -7.39 -10.67 -5.15
C PHE A 72 -6.97 -11.21 -3.78
N PHE A 73 -7.90 -11.18 -2.83
CA PHE A 73 -7.61 -11.60 -1.46
C PHE A 73 -8.85 -12.14 -0.76
N MET A 74 -8.64 -12.67 0.44
CA MET A 74 -9.72 -13.13 1.31
C MET A 74 -10.34 -11.97 2.12
N PRO A 75 -11.59 -12.09 2.60
CA PRO A 75 -12.29 -11.02 3.31
C PRO A 75 -11.53 -10.40 4.47
N ILE A 76 -11.54 -9.06 4.50
CA ILE A 76 -10.95 -8.23 5.58
C ILE A 76 -11.98 -7.53 6.45
N VAL A 77 -13.22 -7.52 6.00
CA VAL A 77 -14.36 -6.90 6.67
C VAL A 77 -15.52 -7.89 6.67
N ASP A 78 -16.41 -7.74 7.64
CA ASP A 78 -17.53 -8.66 7.81
C ASP A 78 -18.59 -8.52 6.72
N ASP A 79 -18.82 -7.28 6.26
CA ASP A 79 -19.86 -6.95 5.29
C ASP A 79 -19.44 -7.35 3.86
N PRO A 80 -20.19 -8.21 3.16
CA PRO A 80 -19.86 -8.67 1.81
C PRO A 80 -19.79 -7.55 0.78
N TYR A 81 -20.70 -6.58 0.87
CA TYR A 81 -20.73 -5.47 -0.06
C TYR A 81 -19.48 -4.59 0.10
N GLN A 82 -19.10 -4.23 1.33
CA GLN A 82 -17.86 -3.49 1.59
C GLN A 82 -16.62 -4.30 1.19
N PHE A 83 -16.59 -5.62 1.41
CA PHE A 83 -15.48 -6.45 0.95
C PHE A 83 -15.28 -6.35 -0.57
N GLY A 84 -16.37 -6.47 -1.34
CA GLY A 84 -16.35 -6.30 -2.79
C GLY A 84 -15.83 -4.93 -3.21
N ARG A 85 -16.28 -3.86 -2.54
CA ARG A 85 -15.80 -2.49 -2.81
C ARG A 85 -14.29 -2.36 -2.58
N ILE A 86 -13.79 -2.85 -1.43
CA ILE A 86 -12.39 -2.70 -1.06
C ILE A 86 -11.49 -3.52 -1.99
N ALA A 87 -11.87 -4.77 -2.29
CA ALA A 87 -11.12 -5.62 -3.22
C ALA A 87 -10.98 -4.98 -4.60
N SER A 88 -12.05 -4.37 -5.10
CA SER A 88 -12.04 -3.67 -6.39
C SER A 88 -11.24 -2.39 -6.35
N ALA A 89 -11.37 -1.57 -5.29
CA ALA A 89 -10.59 -0.34 -5.15
C ALA A 89 -9.08 -0.64 -5.07
N ASN A 90 -8.70 -1.71 -4.38
CA ASN A 90 -7.32 -2.19 -4.31
C ASN A 90 -6.81 -2.63 -5.70
N ALA A 91 -7.52 -3.52 -6.40
CA ALA A 91 -7.05 -4.03 -7.69
C ALA A 91 -6.98 -2.95 -8.80
N ILE A 92 -7.80 -1.90 -8.71
CA ILE A 92 -7.74 -0.75 -9.62
C ILE A 92 -6.55 0.17 -9.27
N SER A 93 -6.10 0.17 -8.02
CA SER A 93 -5.07 1.07 -7.49
C SER A 93 -3.75 1.00 -8.29
N ASP A 94 -3.27 -0.20 -8.62
CA ASP A 94 -2.02 -0.37 -9.38
C ASP A 94 -2.05 0.35 -10.72
N VAL A 95 -3.21 0.40 -11.40
CA VAL A 95 -3.34 1.13 -12.67
C VAL A 95 -3.14 2.63 -12.43
N TYR A 96 -3.70 3.17 -11.35
CA TYR A 96 -3.51 4.57 -10.98
C TYR A 96 -2.07 4.85 -10.53
N ALA A 97 -1.42 3.92 -9.83
CA ALA A 97 -0.03 4.04 -9.38
C ALA A 97 0.96 4.18 -10.56
N MET A 98 0.67 3.54 -11.69
CA MET A 98 1.43 3.72 -12.94
C MET A 98 1.11 5.02 -13.70
N GLY A 99 0.20 5.87 -13.17
CA GLY A 99 -0.32 7.05 -13.86
C GLY A 99 -1.37 6.74 -14.94
N GLY A 100 -1.88 5.51 -14.97
CA GLY A 100 -2.81 5.02 -15.98
C GLY A 100 -4.28 5.26 -15.64
N MET A 101 -5.10 5.29 -16.68
CA MET A 101 -6.56 5.30 -16.58
C MET A 101 -7.08 3.87 -16.76
N PRO A 102 -7.87 3.33 -15.81
CA PRO A 102 -8.47 2.01 -15.98
C PRO A 102 -9.51 2.06 -17.12
N LEU A 103 -9.65 0.94 -17.84
CA LEU A 103 -10.57 0.79 -18.97
C LEU A 103 -11.66 -0.24 -18.73
N LEU A 104 -11.31 -1.37 -18.12
CA LEU A 104 -12.24 -2.45 -17.78
C LEU A 104 -11.67 -3.32 -16.67
N ALA A 105 -12.55 -4.08 -16.03
CA ALA A 105 -12.18 -5.10 -15.06
C ALA A 105 -12.92 -6.42 -15.28
N LEU A 106 -12.28 -7.53 -14.92
CA LEU A 106 -12.84 -8.87 -14.87
C LEU A 106 -12.81 -9.40 -13.44
N GLY A 107 -13.95 -9.88 -12.94
CA GLY A 107 -14.04 -10.46 -11.60
C GLY A 107 -13.33 -11.81 -11.48
N ILE A 108 -12.62 -12.01 -10.38
CA ILE A 108 -12.03 -13.29 -9.97
C ILE A 108 -12.71 -13.70 -8.67
N LEU A 109 -13.43 -14.82 -8.67
CA LEU A 109 -14.23 -15.27 -7.52
C LEU A 109 -13.94 -16.73 -7.17
N GLY A 110 -13.42 -16.97 -5.98
CA GLY A 110 -13.46 -18.29 -5.34
C GLY A 110 -14.49 -18.25 -4.22
N TRP A 111 -15.43 -19.20 -4.17
CA TRP A 111 -16.52 -19.13 -3.18
C TRP A 111 -16.92 -20.50 -2.62
N PRO A 112 -17.05 -20.66 -1.28
CA PRO A 112 -17.48 -21.91 -0.67
C PRO A 112 -19.00 -22.03 -0.68
N ILE A 113 -19.56 -22.47 -1.81
CA ILE A 113 -21.00 -22.39 -2.08
C ILE A 113 -21.88 -23.14 -1.04
N GLU A 114 -21.33 -24.21 -0.45
CA GLU A 114 -22.01 -24.98 0.59
C GLU A 114 -22.05 -24.27 1.96
N LYS A 115 -21.10 -23.35 2.21
CA LYS A 115 -20.97 -22.62 3.49
C LYS A 115 -21.55 -21.20 3.40
N LEU A 116 -21.39 -20.54 2.25
CA LEU A 116 -21.83 -19.18 1.98
C LEU A 116 -22.71 -19.18 0.73
N GLY A 117 -23.97 -18.79 0.89
CA GLY A 117 -24.95 -18.81 -0.19
C GLY A 117 -24.60 -17.89 -1.36
N PRO A 118 -25.16 -18.15 -2.56
CA PRO A 118 -24.94 -17.30 -3.75
C PRO A 118 -25.39 -15.85 -3.57
N ASP A 119 -26.37 -15.60 -2.70
CA ASP A 119 -26.87 -14.28 -2.34
C ASP A 119 -25.77 -13.43 -1.67
N VAL A 120 -24.94 -14.03 -0.83
CA VAL A 120 -23.81 -13.36 -0.18
C VAL A 120 -22.72 -13.02 -1.22
N ALA A 121 -22.43 -13.94 -2.15
CA ALA A 121 -21.51 -13.66 -3.25
C ALA A 121 -22.02 -12.54 -4.17
N ALA A 122 -23.33 -12.48 -4.40
CA ALA A 122 -23.95 -11.43 -5.20
C ALA A 122 -23.75 -10.04 -4.57
N GLU A 123 -23.77 -9.93 -3.25
CA GLU A 123 -23.49 -8.66 -2.54
C GLU A 123 -22.03 -8.22 -2.72
N VAL A 124 -21.06 -9.14 -2.71
CA VAL A 124 -19.65 -8.86 -3.03
C VAL A 124 -19.53 -8.30 -4.45
N VAL A 125 -20.14 -8.98 -5.42
CA VAL A 125 -20.14 -8.54 -6.83
C VAL A 125 -20.87 -7.20 -6.99
N ARG A 126 -21.92 -6.92 -6.21
CA ARG A 126 -22.61 -5.63 -6.21
C ARG A 126 -21.68 -4.51 -5.74
N GLY A 127 -20.97 -4.70 -4.62
CA GLY A 127 -19.99 -3.72 -4.13
C GLY A 127 -18.87 -3.46 -5.14
N SER A 128 -18.38 -4.52 -5.77
CA SER A 128 -17.39 -4.42 -6.84
C SER A 128 -17.89 -3.59 -8.03
N ARG A 129 -19.12 -3.86 -8.48
CA ARG A 129 -19.74 -3.13 -9.59
C ARG A 129 -19.85 -1.64 -9.28
N ASP A 130 -20.29 -1.29 -8.08
CA ASP A 130 -20.44 0.12 -7.68
C ASP A 130 -19.10 0.86 -7.70
N VAL A 131 -18.00 0.20 -7.31
CA VAL A 131 -16.64 0.80 -7.39
C VAL A 131 -16.15 0.91 -8.83
N CYS A 132 -16.42 -0.08 -9.68
CA CYS A 132 -16.11 0.01 -11.11
C CYS A 132 -16.90 1.16 -11.78
N ASP A 133 -18.19 1.30 -11.45
CA ASP A 133 -19.03 2.39 -11.93
C ASP A 133 -18.50 3.75 -11.44
N GLU A 134 -18.06 3.84 -10.18
CA GLU A 134 -17.37 5.01 -9.65
C GLU A 134 -16.10 5.32 -10.47
N ALA A 135 -15.29 4.31 -10.76
CA ALA A 135 -14.06 4.43 -11.56
C ALA A 135 -14.33 4.74 -13.05
N GLY A 136 -15.59 4.67 -13.49
CA GLY A 136 -16.01 4.92 -14.87
C GLY A 136 -15.72 3.75 -15.82
N ILE A 137 -15.58 2.52 -15.30
CA ILE A 137 -15.22 1.33 -16.08
C ILE A 137 -16.28 0.23 -15.96
N PRO A 138 -16.48 -0.60 -17.00
CA PRO A 138 -17.34 -1.77 -16.90
C PRO A 138 -16.66 -2.90 -16.10
N LEU A 139 -17.44 -3.53 -15.20
CA LEU A 139 -17.17 -4.88 -14.72
C LEU A 139 -17.65 -5.89 -15.76
N ALA A 140 -16.76 -6.28 -16.68
CA ALA A 140 -17.08 -6.96 -17.94
C ALA A 140 -17.15 -8.50 -17.84
N GLY A 141 -17.71 -9.02 -16.74
CA GLY A 141 -17.75 -10.45 -16.45
C GLY A 141 -16.60 -10.90 -15.57
N GLY A 142 -16.12 -12.13 -15.76
CA GLY A 142 -15.09 -12.72 -14.91
C GLY A 142 -15.08 -14.24 -14.94
N HIS A 143 -14.38 -14.84 -13.98
CA HIS A 143 -14.37 -16.28 -13.76
C HIS A 143 -14.62 -16.61 -12.29
N SER A 144 -15.39 -17.67 -12.05
CA SER A 144 -15.71 -18.13 -10.70
C SER A 144 -15.45 -19.63 -10.54
N ILE A 145 -14.93 -20.02 -9.38
CA ILE A 145 -14.72 -21.42 -8.99
C ILE A 145 -15.32 -21.70 -7.61
N ASP A 146 -15.71 -22.95 -7.38
CA ASP A 146 -15.96 -23.43 -6.02
C ASP A 146 -14.62 -23.54 -5.28
N ALA A 147 -14.54 -22.95 -4.08
CA ALA A 147 -13.30 -22.88 -3.31
C ALA A 147 -13.59 -23.03 -1.81
N PRO A 148 -12.68 -23.63 -1.01
CA PRO A 148 -12.91 -23.82 0.42
C PRO A 148 -13.08 -22.54 1.24
N GLU A 149 -12.53 -21.42 0.73
CA GLU A 149 -12.53 -20.09 1.35
C GLU A 149 -13.01 -19.03 0.34
N PRO A 150 -13.68 -17.97 0.81
CA PRO A 150 -14.07 -16.84 -0.04
C PRO A 150 -12.83 -16.06 -0.50
N ILE A 151 -12.70 -15.85 -1.80
CA ILE A 151 -11.65 -15.07 -2.45
C ILE A 151 -12.32 -14.16 -3.48
N TYR A 152 -11.96 -12.88 -3.48
CA TYR A 152 -12.45 -11.97 -4.50
C TYR A 152 -11.40 -10.93 -4.88
N GLY A 153 -11.45 -10.50 -6.13
CA GLY A 153 -10.65 -9.40 -6.67
C GLY A 153 -10.88 -9.23 -8.16
N LEU A 154 -10.01 -8.47 -8.81
CA LEU A 154 -10.15 -8.10 -10.21
C LEU A 154 -8.84 -8.32 -10.98
N ALA A 155 -8.97 -8.72 -12.24
CA ALA A 155 -7.99 -8.42 -13.26
C ALA A 155 -8.40 -7.12 -13.94
N VAL A 156 -7.51 -6.12 -13.93
CA VAL A 156 -7.81 -4.77 -14.43
C VAL A 156 -6.89 -4.45 -15.59
N SER A 157 -7.47 -3.90 -16.66
CA SER A 157 -6.71 -3.35 -17.79
C SER A 157 -6.96 -1.86 -17.89
N GLY A 158 -5.90 -1.11 -18.14
CA GLY A 158 -5.91 0.33 -18.31
C GLY A 158 -4.98 0.79 -19.41
N ILE A 159 -4.92 2.09 -19.63
CA ILE A 159 -4.00 2.72 -20.58
C ILE A 159 -3.28 3.89 -19.93
N VAL A 160 -2.06 4.13 -20.39
CA VAL A 160 -1.26 5.29 -20.01
C VAL A 160 -0.59 5.86 -21.24
N GLU A 161 -0.55 7.18 -21.36
CA GLU A 161 0.32 7.82 -22.36
C GLU A 161 1.76 7.68 -21.87
N LEU A 162 2.64 7.13 -22.69
CA LEU A 162 3.99 6.74 -22.26
C LEU A 162 4.83 7.88 -21.65
N PRO A 163 4.72 9.17 -22.08
CA PRO A 163 5.40 10.28 -21.41
C PRO A 163 4.97 10.51 -19.95
N TYR A 164 3.79 10.04 -19.56
CA TYR A 164 3.25 10.16 -18.21
C TYR A 164 3.24 8.84 -17.44
N LEU A 165 3.83 7.78 -17.99
CA LEU A 165 4.06 6.53 -17.25
C LEU A 165 4.94 6.83 -16.04
N LYS A 166 4.44 6.57 -14.83
CA LYS A 166 5.23 6.63 -13.61
C LYS A 166 5.67 5.23 -13.20
N ARG A 167 6.89 5.16 -12.68
CA ARG A 167 7.52 3.96 -12.13
C ARG A 167 7.98 4.27 -10.73
N ASN A 168 8.24 3.24 -9.93
CA ASN A 168 8.85 3.42 -8.62
C ASN A 168 10.37 3.69 -8.66
N SER A 169 10.99 3.62 -9.84
CA SER A 169 12.44 3.75 -10.04
C SER A 169 12.93 5.15 -10.44
N GLY A 170 12.07 6.16 -10.38
CA GLY A 170 12.37 7.51 -10.88
C GLY A 170 12.82 8.52 -9.83
N ALA A 171 12.89 8.16 -8.55
CA ALA A 171 13.16 9.12 -7.49
C ALA A 171 14.59 9.67 -7.56
N MET A 172 14.76 10.94 -7.20
CA MET A 172 16.04 11.64 -7.26
C MET A 172 16.40 12.24 -5.90
N PRO A 173 17.69 12.42 -5.60
CA PRO A 173 18.10 13.24 -4.47
C PRO A 173 17.47 14.64 -4.53
N GLY A 174 16.95 15.13 -3.40
CA GLY A 174 16.21 16.38 -3.32
C GLY A 174 14.69 16.20 -3.38
N ASP A 175 14.18 15.07 -3.87
CA ASP A 175 12.73 14.85 -3.94
C ASP A 175 12.08 14.79 -2.56
N ASN A 176 10.96 15.47 -2.41
CA ASN A 176 10.01 15.34 -1.31
C ASN A 176 9.11 14.12 -1.51
N VAL A 177 8.72 13.46 -0.42
CA VAL A 177 7.88 12.25 -0.46
C VAL A 177 6.51 12.57 0.15
N TYR A 178 5.42 12.22 -0.55
CA TYR A 178 4.04 12.46 -0.11
C TYR A 178 3.24 11.16 -0.03
N LEU A 179 2.22 11.15 0.83
CA LEU A 179 1.29 10.03 0.98
C LEU A 179 -0.17 10.51 0.92
N THR A 180 -0.98 9.87 0.08
CA THR A 180 -2.35 10.33 -0.21
C THR A 180 -3.45 9.70 0.67
N LYS A 181 -3.11 8.77 1.55
CA LYS A 181 -4.04 8.20 2.56
C LYS A 181 -3.32 7.95 3.89
N PRO A 182 -4.01 8.08 5.04
CA PRO A 182 -3.41 7.77 6.33
C PRO A 182 -3.13 6.26 6.50
N LEU A 183 -2.15 5.95 7.35
CA LEU A 183 -1.79 4.59 7.74
C LEU A 183 -2.64 4.05 8.90
N GLY A 184 -2.59 2.74 9.11
CA GLY A 184 -3.16 2.04 10.27
C GLY A 184 -4.34 1.12 9.94
N ILE A 185 -4.58 0.84 8.65
CA ILE A 185 -5.68 -0.02 8.20
C ILE A 185 -5.56 -1.45 8.76
N GLY A 186 -4.37 -2.04 8.75
CA GLY A 186 -4.13 -3.38 9.25
C GLY A 186 -4.37 -3.49 10.76
N VAL A 187 -3.99 -2.46 11.52
CA VAL A 187 -4.27 -2.36 12.97
C VAL A 187 -5.79 -2.34 13.21
N VAL A 188 -6.53 -1.46 12.53
CA VAL A 188 -7.99 -1.33 12.72
C VAL A 188 -8.74 -2.61 12.31
N THR A 189 -8.38 -3.21 11.18
CA THR A 189 -9.01 -4.46 10.72
C THR A 189 -8.68 -5.65 11.63
N THR A 190 -7.48 -5.68 12.22
CA THR A 190 -7.13 -6.67 13.25
C THR A 190 -7.95 -6.48 14.52
N ALA A 191 -8.14 -5.24 14.96
CA ALA A 191 -9.01 -4.91 16.09
C ALA A 191 -10.48 -5.31 15.80
N GLN A 192 -10.96 -5.16 14.56
CA GLN A 192 -12.28 -5.62 14.14
C GLN A 192 -12.41 -7.15 14.23
N LYS A 193 -11.43 -7.89 13.69
CA LYS A 193 -11.39 -9.36 13.74
C LYS A 193 -11.40 -9.88 15.19
N ARG A 194 -10.77 -9.14 16.10
CA ARG A 194 -10.77 -9.43 17.55
C ARG A 194 -12.02 -8.96 18.29
N GLY A 195 -12.94 -8.24 17.63
CA GLY A 195 -14.17 -7.73 18.25
C GLY A 195 -13.96 -6.56 19.23
N ILE A 196 -12.81 -5.87 19.16
CA ILE A 196 -12.47 -4.74 20.05
C ILE A 196 -12.49 -3.38 19.35
N ALA A 197 -12.61 -3.35 18.02
CA ALA A 197 -12.72 -2.09 17.29
C ALA A 197 -14.09 -1.43 17.49
N ARG A 198 -14.08 -0.10 17.65
CA ARG A 198 -15.32 0.70 17.67
C ARG A 198 -15.94 0.73 16.27
N PRO A 199 -17.26 0.68 16.11
CA PRO A 199 -17.90 0.68 14.78
C PRO A 199 -17.54 1.89 13.91
N LYS A 200 -17.49 3.09 14.49
CA LYS A 200 -17.06 4.32 13.81
C LYS A 200 -15.64 4.21 13.26
N ASP A 201 -14.80 3.42 13.93
CA ASP A 201 -13.41 3.28 13.58
C ASP A 201 -13.23 2.43 12.32
N VAL A 202 -13.95 1.32 12.31
CA VAL A 202 -14.08 0.43 11.15
C VAL A 202 -14.68 1.19 9.97
N GLU A 203 -15.75 1.96 10.18
CA GLU A 203 -16.41 2.75 9.13
C GLU A 203 -15.44 3.74 8.46
N ARG A 204 -14.61 4.43 9.26
CA ARG A 204 -13.59 5.35 8.72
C ARG A 204 -12.51 4.61 7.95
N ALA A 205 -12.01 3.48 8.46
CA ALA A 205 -11.03 2.66 7.76
C ALA A 205 -11.60 2.17 6.41
N ILE A 206 -12.85 1.69 6.40
CA ILE A 206 -13.57 1.30 5.17
C ILE A 206 -13.66 2.50 4.21
N SER A 207 -14.01 3.70 4.69
CA SER A 207 -14.08 4.88 3.83
C SER A 207 -12.78 5.10 3.06
N TRP A 208 -11.62 5.03 3.74
CA TRP A 208 -10.30 5.17 3.11
C TRP A 208 -9.97 4.02 2.16
N MET A 209 -10.27 2.78 2.55
CA MET A 209 -10.06 1.60 1.71
C MET A 209 -10.93 1.58 0.46
N THR A 210 -12.08 2.27 0.46
CA THR A 210 -12.97 2.36 -0.71
C THR A 210 -12.72 3.62 -1.56
N THR A 211 -11.90 4.57 -1.09
CA THR A 211 -11.52 5.74 -1.87
C THR A 211 -10.57 5.33 -3.00
N LEU A 212 -10.97 5.52 -4.25
CA LEU A 212 -10.13 5.26 -5.41
C LEU A 212 -8.97 6.25 -5.52
N ASN A 213 -7.77 5.76 -5.87
CA ASN A 213 -6.56 6.55 -6.09
C ASN A 213 -6.57 7.36 -7.41
N ARG A 214 -7.71 7.98 -7.76
CA ARG A 214 -7.92 8.75 -9.01
C ARG A 214 -6.94 9.91 -9.22
N LEU A 215 -6.25 10.33 -8.16
CA LEU A 215 -5.19 11.32 -8.25
C LEU A 215 -3.98 10.85 -9.06
N GLY A 216 -3.74 9.54 -9.18
CA GLY A 216 -2.56 8.99 -9.85
C GLY A 216 -2.31 9.58 -11.24
N PRO A 217 -3.26 9.50 -12.20
CA PRO A 217 -3.10 10.07 -13.53
C PRO A 217 -2.94 11.60 -13.57
N ILE A 218 -3.45 12.31 -12.56
CA ILE A 218 -3.32 13.77 -12.44
C ILE A 218 -1.91 14.10 -11.97
N LEU A 219 -1.45 13.45 -10.91
CA LEU A 219 -0.10 13.59 -10.37
C LEU A 219 0.94 13.15 -11.41
N ALA A 220 0.67 12.09 -12.17
CA ALA A 220 1.56 11.61 -13.22
C ALA A 220 1.83 12.65 -14.33
N ARG A 221 0.86 13.55 -14.59
CA ARG A 221 0.99 14.66 -15.54
C ARG A 221 1.56 15.93 -14.92
N THR A 222 1.70 15.96 -13.59
CA THR A 222 2.24 17.11 -12.88
C THR A 222 3.76 17.12 -13.04
N GLU A 223 4.30 18.26 -13.50
CA GLU A 223 5.73 18.44 -13.63
C GLU A 223 6.41 18.33 -12.26
N GLY A 224 7.58 17.69 -12.21
CA GLY A 224 8.30 17.44 -10.97
C GLY A 224 7.90 16.15 -10.24
N VAL A 225 6.80 15.46 -10.59
CA VAL A 225 6.55 14.11 -10.05
C VAL A 225 7.52 13.11 -10.70
N THR A 226 8.44 12.56 -9.91
CA THR A 226 9.57 11.75 -10.39
C THR A 226 9.31 10.25 -10.26
N ALA A 227 8.69 9.81 -9.16
CA ALA A 227 8.30 8.42 -8.93
C ALA A 227 6.93 8.34 -8.26
N MET A 228 6.24 7.23 -8.48
CA MET A 228 4.95 6.96 -7.86
C MET A 228 4.73 5.45 -7.72
N THR A 229 4.10 5.06 -6.63
CA THR A 229 3.61 3.69 -6.33
C THR A 229 2.44 3.80 -5.37
N ASP A 230 1.85 2.69 -4.91
CA ASP A 230 0.87 2.69 -3.83
C ASP A 230 1.34 1.88 -2.61
N VAL A 231 0.85 2.27 -1.43
CA VAL A 231 1.20 1.58 -0.18
C VAL A 231 0.19 0.47 0.06
N THR A 232 0.61 -0.79 -0.08
CA THR A 232 -0.25 -1.96 0.14
C THR A 232 0.27 -2.91 1.23
N GLY A 233 0.44 -4.20 0.90
CA GLY A 233 0.66 -5.29 1.85
C GLY A 233 2.01 -5.24 2.58
N PHE A 234 3.01 -4.57 2.02
CA PHE A 234 4.34 -4.46 2.63
C PHE A 234 4.47 -3.31 3.63
N GLY A 235 3.42 -2.49 3.76
CA GLY A 235 3.42 -1.30 4.60
C GLY A 235 4.29 -0.18 4.03
N LEU A 236 4.26 0.98 4.68
CA LEU A 236 4.95 2.18 4.21
C LEU A 236 6.45 1.92 4.00
N LEU A 237 7.12 1.30 4.98
CA LEU A 237 8.57 1.03 4.87
C LEU A 237 8.90 0.08 3.71
N GLY A 238 8.08 -0.93 3.46
CA GLY A 238 8.30 -1.85 2.36
C GLY A 238 8.32 -1.15 1.00
N HIS A 239 7.32 -0.30 0.74
CA HIS A 239 7.21 0.42 -0.53
C HIS A 239 8.23 1.57 -0.66
N LEU A 240 8.60 2.24 0.43
CA LEU A 240 9.72 3.18 0.43
C LEU A 240 11.04 2.49 0.10
N LEU A 241 11.28 1.28 0.62
CA LEU A 241 12.46 0.50 0.30
C LEU A 241 12.50 0.11 -1.18
N GLU A 242 11.36 -0.20 -1.80
CA GLU A 242 11.27 -0.46 -3.24
C GLU A 242 11.70 0.77 -4.04
N ILE A 243 11.14 1.95 -3.74
CA ILE A 243 11.53 3.21 -4.39
C ILE A 243 13.03 3.49 -4.20
N ALA A 244 13.50 3.45 -2.95
CA ALA A 244 14.88 3.77 -2.59
C ALA A 244 15.88 2.85 -3.29
N ARG A 245 15.58 1.54 -3.36
CA ARG A 245 16.42 0.55 -4.04
C ARG A 245 16.43 0.74 -5.55
N SER A 246 15.26 0.88 -6.16
CA SER A 246 15.11 1.03 -7.61
C SER A 246 15.72 2.33 -8.13
N SER A 247 15.72 3.38 -7.30
CA SER A 247 16.23 4.71 -7.65
C SER A 247 17.64 5.00 -7.12
N ASN A 248 18.22 4.09 -6.32
CA ASN A 248 19.50 4.26 -5.63
C ASN A 248 19.60 5.57 -4.83
N VAL A 249 18.59 5.84 -4.00
CA VAL A 249 18.54 6.96 -3.06
C VAL A 249 18.38 6.46 -1.62
N VAL A 250 18.60 7.34 -0.65
CA VAL A 250 18.16 7.14 0.74
C VAL A 250 16.91 7.97 0.94
N ILE A 251 15.87 7.40 1.58
CA ILE A 251 14.69 8.17 1.95
C ILE A 251 14.66 8.35 3.47
N GLU A 252 14.74 9.59 3.94
CA GLU A 252 14.61 9.94 5.35
C GLU A 252 13.18 10.38 5.63
N LEU A 253 12.52 9.77 6.61
CA LEU A 253 11.15 10.10 6.97
C LEU A 253 11.07 11.20 8.02
N GLU A 254 10.04 12.04 7.91
CA GLU A 254 9.57 12.93 8.97
C GLU A 254 8.36 12.28 9.63
N TRP A 255 8.61 11.46 10.65
CA TRP A 255 7.57 10.60 11.24
C TRP A 255 6.34 11.36 11.77
N ASP A 256 6.55 12.57 12.32
CA ASP A 256 5.46 13.40 12.81
C ASP A 256 4.56 13.94 11.69
N ALA A 257 5.06 14.01 10.45
CA ALA A 257 4.28 14.38 9.27
C ALA A 257 3.54 13.18 8.64
N VAL A 258 3.90 11.94 8.99
CA VAL A 258 3.23 10.74 8.46
C VAL A 258 1.77 10.71 8.94
N PRO A 259 0.79 10.71 8.03
CA PRO A 259 -0.62 10.68 8.42
C PRO A 259 -0.99 9.29 8.94
N VAL A 260 -1.54 9.23 10.16
CA VAL A 260 -1.95 7.98 10.81
C VAL A 260 -3.40 8.11 11.31
N LEU A 261 -4.17 7.04 11.21
CA LEU A 261 -5.51 6.99 11.80
C LEU A 261 -5.42 7.18 13.33
N PRO A 262 -6.18 8.11 13.94
CA PRO A 262 -5.89 8.63 15.27
C PRO A 262 -6.04 7.63 16.45
N TRP A 263 -6.58 6.43 16.23
CA TRP A 263 -6.88 5.47 17.30
C TRP A 263 -5.96 4.25 17.30
N THR A 264 -5.01 4.21 16.37
CA THR A 264 -4.18 3.04 16.15
C THR A 264 -3.31 2.71 17.35
N ASP A 265 -2.82 3.73 18.08
CA ASP A 265 -2.00 3.52 19.29
C ASP A 265 -2.76 2.74 20.36
N ALA A 266 -4.02 3.10 20.63
CA ALA A 266 -4.87 2.38 21.59
C ALA A 266 -5.08 0.92 21.20
N TYR A 267 -5.19 0.63 19.90
CA TYR A 267 -5.31 -0.75 19.40
C TYR A 267 -3.97 -1.50 19.45
N ILE A 268 -2.85 -0.82 19.21
CA ILE A 268 -1.49 -1.37 19.35
C ILE A 268 -1.20 -1.76 20.81
N ASP A 269 -1.63 -0.94 21.77
CA ASP A 269 -1.53 -1.23 23.21
C ASP A 269 -2.33 -2.48 23.60
N MET A 270 -3.47 -2.70 22.94
CA MET A 270 -4.27 -3.92 23.07
C MET A 270 -3.70 -5.10 22.27
N ASP A 271 -2.52 -4.95 21.67
CA ASP A 271 -1.81 -5.92 20.84
C ASP A 271 -2.57 -6.30 19.54
N ALA A 272 -3.40 -5.39 19.02
CA ALA A 272 -4.14 -5.59 17.78
C ALA A 272 -3.28 -5.31 16.54
N ILE A 273 -2.11 -5.95 16.49
CA ILE A 273 -1.15 -5.83 15.39
C ILE A 273 -1.33 -7.04 14.46
N PRO A 274 -1.53 -6.85 13.14
CA PRO A 274 -1.65 -7.97 12.24
C PRO A 274 -0.34 -8.76 12.17
N GLY A 275 -0.45 -10.09 12.00
CA GLY A 275 0.72 -10.95 11.83
C GLY A 275 1.59 -10.59 10.61
N GLY A 276 1.03 -9.86 9.63
CA GLY A 276 1.78 -9.29 8.50
C GLY A 276 2.83 -8.25 8.93
N THR A 277 2.54 -7.42 9.93
CA THR A 277 3.42 -6.32 10.36
C THR A 277 4.78 -6.81 10.85
N ARG A 278 4.79 -7.81 11.73
CA ARG A 278 6.04 -8.43 12.20
C ARG A 278 6.77 -9.13 11.05
N ARG A 279 6.06 -9.86 10.19
CA ARG A 279 6.68 -10.51 9.01
C ARG A 279 7.34 -9.50 8.09
N ASN A 280 6.71 -8.35 7.87
CA ASN A 280 7.25 -7.24 7.11
C ASN A 280 8.56 -6.75 7.76
N TRP A 281 8.53 -6.38 9.05
CA TRP A 281 9.71 -5.92 9.78
C TRP A 281 10.88 -6.93 9.73
N PHE A 282 10.63 -8.21 10.00
CA PHE A 282 11.69 -9.23 9.97
C PHE A 282 12.16 -9.60 8.56
N SER A 283 11.43 -9.19 7.51
CA SER A 283 11.85 -9.42 6.12
C SER A 283 12.83 -8.35 5.64
N TYR A 284 12.64 -7.10 6.07
CA TYR A 284 13.36 -5.96 5.50
C TYR A 284 13.97 -4.98 6.51
N GLY A 285 13.77 -5.15 7.81
CA GLY A 285 14.20 -4.21 8.85
C GLY A 285 15.71 -3.97 8.87
N GLN A 286 16.52 -4.94 8.45
CA GLN A 286 17.96 -4.81 8.29
C GLN A 286 18.39 -3.78 7.22
N LEU A 287 17.47 -3.35 6.35
CA LEU A 287 17.68 -2.34 5.32
C LEU A 287 17.26 -0.93 5.78
N VAL A 288 16.68 -0.83 6.97
CA VAL A 288 16.15 0.41 7.56
C VAL A 288 17.08 0.87 8.68
N GLY A 289 17.51 2.13 8.62
CA GLY A 289 18.27 2.76 9.70
C GLY A 289 17.32 3.41 10.70
N LEU A 290 17.27 2.91 11.94
CA LEU A 290 16.54 3.56 13.02
C LEU A 290 17.46 4.58 13.70
N ALA A 291 17.18 5.88 13.57
CA ALA A 291 18.02 6.95 14.10
C ALA A 291 17.38 7.61 15.34
N GLN A 292 18.15 7.76 16.42
CA GLN A 292 17.74 8.48 17.64
C GLN A 292 18.04 9.98 17.49
N GLU A 293 16.99 10.81 17.50
CA GLU A 293 16.97 12.25 17.19
C GLU A 293 17.57 12.64 15.81
N PHE A 294 17.26 13.88 15.36
CA PHE A 294 17.58 14.51 14.06
C PHE A 294 19.08 14.50 13.72
N VAL A 295 19.64 13.32 13.46
CA VAL A 295 20.91 13.19 12.78
C VAL A 295 20.60 13.33 11.31
N LEU A 296 20.45 14.59 10.86
CA LEU A 296 20.43 14.94 9.44
C LEU A 296 21.49 14.08 8.76
N TYR A 297 21.09 13.34 7.72
CA TYR A 297 21.98 12.49 6.93
C TYR A 297 23.30 13.20 6.54
N GLU A 298 23.29 14.53 6.48
CA GLU A 298 24.45 15.40 6.26
C GLU A 298 25.55 15.34 7.36
N SER A 299 25.28 14.77 8.52
CA SER A 299 26.20 14.79 9.68
C SER A 299 27.15 13.59 9.78
N ARG A 300 27.37 12.84 8.68
CA ARG A 300 28.30 11.69 8.50
C ARG A 300 29.76 11.82 8.94
N LYS A 301 30.15 12.89 9.64
CA LYS A 301 31.53 13.11 10.10
C LYS A 301 31.83 12.57 11.51
N SER A 302 30.89 11.90 12.19
CA SER A 302 31.16 11.22 13.47
C SER A 302 31.69 9.78 13.25
N ARG A 303 32.43 9.24 14.24
CA ARG A 303 33.09 7.92 14.16
C ARG A 303 32.18 6.73 14.48
N GLU A 304 30.96 6.96 14.96
CA GLU A 304 30.01 5.92 15.38
C GLU A 304 28.73 6.01 14.54
N SER A 305 28.18 4.85 14.15
CA SER A 305 26.93 4.78 13.39
C SER A 305 25.80 5.42 14.20
N PRO A 306 25.01 6.35 13.62
CA PRO A 306 23.88 6.96 14.31
C PRO A 306 22.66 6.02 14.42
N PHE A 307 22.74 4.85 13.77
CA PHE A 307 21.65 3.88 13.74
C PHE A 307 21.72 2.90 14.90
N ASP A 308 20.53 2.55 15.40
CA ASP A 308 20.34 1.56 16.45
C ASP A 308 20.94 0.21 16.06
N SER A 309 21.85 -0.30 16.90
CA SER A 309 22.60 -1.55 16.64
C SER A 309 21.99 -2.79 17.27
N ARG A 310 20.84 -2.66 17.97
CA ARG A 310 20.12 -3.79 18.55
C ARG A 310 19.61 -4.76 17.48
N SER A 311 19.31 -5.99 17.89
CA SER A 311 18.65 -6.96 17.02
C SER A 311 17.26 -6.48 16.60
N LEU A 312 16.72 -7.01 15.49
CA LEU A 312 15.39 -6.64 15.01
C LEU A 312 14.30 -6.90 16.05
N GLU A 313 14.45 -7.95 16.86
CA GLU A 313 13.55 -8.30 17.97
C GLU A 313 13.60 -7.28 19.10
N GLU A 314 14.79 -6.82 19.49
CA GLU A 314 14.98 -5.79 20.50
C GLU A 314 14.49 -4.42 20.00
N GLN A 315 14.78 -4.07 18.74
CA GLN A 315 14.26 -2.87 18.09
C GLN A 315 12.73 -2.89 18.05
N TRP A 316 12.12 -4.03 17.69
CA TRP A 316 10.67 -4.20 17.75
C TRP A 316 10.11 -4.01 19.16
N ALA A 317 10.79 -4.56 20.17
CA ALA A 317 10.35 -4.43 21.55
C ALA A 317 10.35 -2.97 22.03
N VAL A 318 11.31 -2.17 21.57
CA VAL A 318 11.49 -0.78 22.03
C VAL A 318 10.66 0.21 21.21
N TYR A 319 10.63 0.06 19.89
CA TYR A 319 9.95 0.98 18.98
C TYR A 319 8.63 0.43 18.46
N LYS A 320 7.96 -0.40 19.27
CA LYS A 320 6.74 -1.15 18.90
C LYS A 320 5.70 -0.27 18.21
N HIS A 321 5.39 0.91 18.74
CA HIS A 321 4.35 1.79 18.18
C HIS A 321 4.66 2.25 16.76
N ILE A 322 5.86 2.81 16.56
CA ILE A 322 6.31 3.30 15.26
C ILE A 322 6.36 2.15 14.26
N LEU A 323 7.03 1.05 14.61
CA LEU A 323 7.19 -0.11 13.73
C LEU A 323 5.86 -0.81 13.46
N ALA A 324 4.93 -0.81 14.42
CA ALA A 324 3.61 -1.40 14.25
C ALA A 324 2.77 -0.65 13.20
N ILE A 325 3.02 0.65 12.99
CA ILE A 325 2.37 1.46 11.95
C ILE A 325 3.17 1.43 10.64
N ALA A 326 4.47 1.66 10.71
CA ALA A 326 5.33 1.79 9.53
C ALA A 326 5.40 0.51 8.70
N CYS A 327 5.30 -0.65 9.36
CA CYS A 327 5.27 -1.97 8.72
C CYS A 327 3.85 -2.53 8.53
N ASP A 328 2.81 -1.79 8.94
CA ASP A 328 1.42 -2.26 8.90
C ASP A 328 0.96 -2.47 7.45
N PRO A 329 0.38 -3.64 7.09
CA PRO A 329 -0.23 -3.83 5.77
C PRO A 329 -1.42 -2.88 5.54
N GLN A 330 -1.36 -2.08 4.49
CA GLN A 330 -2.41 -1.11 4.12
C GLN A 330 -3.27 -1.68 2.99
N THR A 331 -4.34 -2.43 3.30
CA THR A 331 -5.23 -2.90 2.21
C THR A 331 -5.89 -1.69 1.52
N SER A 332 -5.74 -1.56 0.20
CA SER A 332 -6.14 -0.37 -0.57
C SER A 332 -5.64 0.97 0.03
N GLY A 333 -4.34 1.04 0.34
CA GLY A 333 -3.72 2.27 0.81
C GLY A 333 -3.63 3.37 -0.24
N GLY A 334 -2.91 4.44 0.10
CA GLY A 334 -2.75 5.61 -0.76
C GLY A 334 -1.55 5.48 -1.69
N LEU A 335 -1.52 6.33 -2.71
CA LEU A 335 -0.33 6.62 -3.49
C LEU A 335 0.78 7.22 -2.62
N LEU A 336 1.99 6.75 -2.85
CA LEU A 336 3.27 7.27 -2.37
C LEU A 336 3.98 7.93 -3.55
N VAL A 337 4.35 9.20 -3.41
CA VAL A 337 4.75 10.05 -4.54
C VAL A 337 6.04 10.78 -4.21
N CYS A 338 7.05 10.68 -5.08
CA CYS A 338 8.26 11.49 -5.01
C CYS A 338 8.13 12.69 -5.95
N VAL A 339 8.47 13.87 -5.43
CA VAL A 339 8.27 15.16 -6.12
C VAL A 339 9.53 16.00 -5.96
N SER A 340 10.12 16.43 -7.07
CA SER A 340 11.33 17.24 -7.05
C SER A 340 11.12 18.59 -6.37
N GLU A 341 12.07 18.97 -5.51
CA GLU A 341 12.11 20.29 -4.88
C GLU A 341 12.66 21.39 -5.79
N GLU A 342 13.41 21.03 -6.83
CA GLU A 342 14.05 21.98 -7.75
C GLU A 342 13.05 22.63 -8.72
N TRP A 343 11.81 22.12 -8.76
CA TRP A 343 10.73 22.56 -9.63
C TRP A 343 9.55 23.07 -8.81
N GLU A 344 8.68 23.92 -9.38
CA GLU A 344 7.38 24.33 -8.80
C GLU A 344 6.43 23.14 -8.52
N GLY A 345 6.88 21.89 -8.75
CA GLY A 345 6.15 20.66 -8.57
C GLY A 345 5.65 20.41 -7.14
N THR A 346 6.40 20.83 -6.11
CA THR A 346 5.91 20.71 -4.71
C THR A 346 4.64 21.56 -4.50
N GLU A 347 4.66 22.82 -4.91
CA GLU A 347 3.49 23.71 -4.79
C GLU A 347 2.30 23.18 -5.61
N ALA A 348 2.56 22.71 -6.84
CA ALA A 348 1.53 22.13 -7.70
C ALA A 348 0.90 20.86 -7.09
N VAL A 349 1.70 19.94 -6.54
CA VAL A 349 1.20 18.72 -5.91
C VAL A 349 0.40 19.06 -4.65
N GLU A 350 0.89 19.98 -3.81
CA GLU A 350 0.15 20.41 -2.63
C GLU A 350 -1.17 21.12 -2.99
N GLU A 351 -1.20 21.93 -4.05
CA GLU A 351 -2.43 22.55 -4.56
C GLU A 351 -3.42 21.49 -5.06
N ILE A 352 -2.94 20.47 -5.77
CA ILE A 352 -3.76 19.31 -6.16
C ILE A 352 -4.35 18.65 -4.91
N PHE A 353 -3.55 18.36 -3.89
CA PHE A 353 -4.05 17.75 -2.66
C PHE A 353 -5.14 18.62 -2.01
N ARG A 354 -4.91 19.94 -1.89
CA ARG A 354 -5.89 20.88 -1.33
C ARG A 354 -7.19 20.91 -2.13
N SER A 355 -7.10 20.97 -3.46
CA SER A 355 -8.28 21.02 -4.35
C SER A 355 -9.12 19.74 -4.32
N TYR A 356 -8.51 18.60 -3.97
CA TYR A 356 -9.20 17.32 -3.79
C TYR A 356 -9.57 17.02 -2.32
N GLY A 357 -9.50 18.02 -1.44
CA GLY A 357 -9.92 17.88 -0.04
C GLY A 357 -8.92 17.13 0.85
N LEU A 358 -7.68 16.97 0.41
CA LEU A 358 -6.58 16.32 1.13
C LEU A 358 -5.60 17.35 1.73
N SER A 359 -6.11 18.50 2.17
CA SER A 359 -5.27 19.59 2.70
C SER A 359 -4.41 19.14 3.90
N GLU A 360 -4.90 18.21 4.71
CA GLU A 360 -4.18 17.64 5.85
C GLU A 360 -3.03 16.70 5.44
N LEU A 361 -3.00 16.26 4.17
CA LEU A 361 -1.97 15.39 3.61
C LEU A 361 -1.01 16.15 2.68
N ALA A 362 -1.21 17.46 2.51
CA ALA A 362 -0.44 18.32 1.62
C ALA A 362 0.88 18.79 2.27
N PHE A 363 1.59 17.85 2.90
CA PHE A 363 2.89 18.05 3.52
C PHE A 363 3.77 16.83 3.21
N PRO A 364 5.08 17.03 2.97
CA PRO A 364 5.99 15.93 2.76
C PRO A 364 6.11 15.09 4.04
N ILE A 365 6.16 13.78 3.88
CA ILE A 365 6.40 12.80 4.94
C ILE A 365 7.87 12.37 5.02
N GLY A 366 8.72 12.92 4.16
CA GLY A 366 10.13 12.59 4.06
C GLY A 366 10.80 13.17 2.83
N LYS A 367 12.09 12.91 2.68
CA LYS A 367 12.94 13.45 1.62
C LYS A 367 13.98 12.45 1.13
N CYS A 368 14.31 12.52 -0.16
CA CYS A 368 15.30 11.70 -0.84
C CYS A 368 16.70 12.33 -0.80
N TYR A 369 17.73 11.52 -0.56
CA TYR A 369 19.14 11.92 -0.47
C TYR A 369 20.05 11.03 -1.33
N PRO A 370 21.25 11.50 -1.71
CA PRO A 370 22.23 10.68 -2.42
C PRO A 370 22.67 9.50 -1.57
N ARG A 371 22.67 8.29 -2.14
CA ARG A 371 23.06 7.07 -1.44
C ARG A 371 24.52 6.67 -1.70
N GLU A 372 25.25 6.34 -0.63
CA GLU A 372 26.58 5.73 -0.66
C GLU A 372 26.52 4.24 -0.28
N ALA A 373 27.62 3.52 -0.54
CA ALA A 373 27.71 2.11 -0.20
C ALA A 373 27.76 1.90 1.32
N GLY A 374 26.87 1.05 1.84
CA GLY A 374 26.75 0.77 3.28
C GLY A 374 25.59 1.49 3.96
N ASP A 375 24.93 2.40 3.24
CA ASP A 375 23.81 3.16 3.77
C ASP A 375 22.53 2.33 3.86
N PRO A 376 21.68 2.60 4.87
CA PRO A 376 20.32 2.13 4.83
C PRO A 376 19.60 2.76 3.62
N TYR A 377 18.56 2.09 3.14
CA TYR A 377 17.74 2.62 2.05
C TYR A 377 16.66 3.58 2.57
N VAL A 378 16.16 3.32 3.78
CA VAL A 378 15.20 4.18 4.47
C VAL A 378 15.74 4.50 5.86
N VAL A 379 15.70 5.78 6.24
CA VAL A 379 15.99 6.24 7.59
C VAL A 379 14.67 6.61 8.25
N LEU A 380 14.40 5.98 9.39
CA LEU A 380 13.20 6.20 10.19
C LEU A 380 13.64 6.81 11.53
N PRO A 381 13.28 8.07 11.83
CA PRO A 381 13.54 8.64 13.13
C PRO A 381 12.71 7.89 14.18
N VAL A 382 13.35 7.57 15.30
CA VAL A 382 12.72 6.88 16.42
C VAL A 382 12.99 7.63 17.72
N TYR A 383 11.97 7.66 18.57
CA TYR A 383 12.05 8.22 19.91
C TYR A 383 12.01 7.08 20.92
N LEU A 384 12.72 7.24 22.04
CA LEU A 384 12.54 6.33 23.17
C LEU A 384 11.11 6.52 23.74
N PRO A 385 10.48 5.46 24.28
CA PRO A 385 9.11 5.54 24.81
C PRO A 385 8.89 6.69 25.81
N ASP A 386 9.89 7.00 26.63
CA ASP A 386 9.83 8.06 27.65
C ASP A 386 9.99 9.50 27.07
N GLN A 387 10.16 9.62 25.76
CA GLN A 387 10.41 10.87 25.04
C GLN A 387 9.38 11.13 23.93
N HIS A 388 8.33 10.31 23.82
CA HIS A 388 7.35 10.47 22.74
C HIS A 388 6.53 11.76 22.93
N PRO A 389 6.51 12.71 21.98
CA PRO A 389 5.78 13.97 22.11
C PRO A 389 4.25 13.85 22.00
N ARG A 390 3.68 12.63 21.89
CA ARG A 390 2.23 12.41 21.72
C ARG A 390 1.47 12.29 23.06
N GLU A 391 1.98 12.89 24.12
CA GLU A 391 1.20 13.25 25.31
C GLU A 391 0.77 14.73 25.26
N ILE A 392 0.26 15.24 24.13
CA ILE A 392 -0.41 16.54 24.12
C ILE A 392 -1.69 16.47 23.28
N GLU A 393 -2.79 16.56 24.03
CA GLU A 393 -4.21 16.75 23.66
C GLU A 393 -5.05 15.51 23.30
N ARG A 394 -6.04 15.31 24.18
CA ARG A 394 -7.05 14.24 24.26
C ARG A 394 -8.27 14.51 23.38
#